data_AF-A0A962FV45-F1
#
_entry.id   AF-A0A962FV45-F1
#
_cell.length_a   1.000
_cell.length_b   1.000
_cell.length_c   1.000
_cell.angle_alpha   90.00
_cell.angle_beta   90.00
_cell.angle_gamma   90.00
#
_symmetry.space_group_name_H-M   'P 1'
#
loop_
_entity.id
_entity.type
_entity.pdbx_description
1 polymer ?
#
loop_
_entity_poly.entity_id
_entity_poly.type
_entity_poly.pdbx_seq_one_letter_code
_entity_poly.pdbx_strand_id
1 'polypeptide(L)'
;MAITLTTQFDQAIRGYGRINSFGLPIWQTIVSLLNTAEGAEGQPLKLVEKNINGWRSLLMNEDKRESGLAIATMFGNFSRNKVGYFEQGRGKINEGKDNKAEELISVCPLDILLAKMLAEAVRVMPKMTPSSLKNILISVAYLAINPGEEFLEALEKALQDKASIIDKNCGVMVLQGLAVLDAVLAHNCGEDRYPIKRIYDNLMKNPAFVAKIGNYPDSVQINIMIDAELWFTGTTKDQYKFIKEGTVSPLENEVAHYFSSLGIEVHQQVEIPGVNHPLDLSLIYQRATCHCELDGKTHFVMVSDGQSSYVNGQTLYQSALIQIKEISPLVRVPSMVFTKKRGDGRFWSGFREMMADIPDATANILLEKRGEPSLIRIGRMSPPHITA
;
A
#
# COMPACT_ATOMS: atom_id res chain seq x y z
N MET A 1 36.28 -1.28 -2.57
CA MET A 1 35.52 -1.55 -1.32
C MET A 1 34.35 -2.51 -1.55
N ALA A 2 33.52 -2.32 -2.59
CA ALA A 2 32.44 -3.27 -2.94
C ALA A 2 32.93 -4.70 -3.30
N ILE A 3 34.06 -4.84 -3.99
CA ILE A 3 34.64 -6.13 -4.42
C ILE A 3 35.17 -6.98 -3.22
N THR A 4 35.58 -6.32 -2.13
CA THR A 4 36.14 -6.99 -0.95
C THR A 4 35.05 -7.68 -0.12
N LEU A 5 33.87 -7.09 -0.05
CA LEU A 5 32.71 -7.68 0.63
C LEU A 5 32.16 -8.90 -0.12
N THR A 6 32.13 -8.88 -1.45
CA THR A 6 31.65 -10.02 -2.26
C THR A 6 32.58 -11.25 -2.13
N THR A 7 33.89 -11.02 -2.03
CA THR A 7 34.89 -12.10 -1.96
C THR A 7 34.93 -12.78 -0.58
N GLN A 8 34.72 -12.02 0.51
CA GLN A 8 34.58 -12.59 1.86
C GLN A 8 33.24 -13.31 2.04
N PHE A 9 32.21 -12.89 1.32
CA PHE A 9 30.89 -13.53 1.30
C PHE A 9 30.91 -14.89 0.59
N ASP A 10 31.62 -15.01 -0.53
CA ASP A 10 31.73 -16.26 -1.29
C ASP A 10 32.56 -17.33 -0.55
N GLN A 11 33.54 -16.90 0.27
CA GLN A 11 34.31 -17.79 1.15
C GLN A 11 33.49 -18.28 2.36
N ALA A 12 32.58 -17.45 2.89
CA ALA A 12 31.68 -17.84 3.98
C ALA A 12 30.62 -18.86 3.52
N ILE A 13 30.18 -18.81 2.26
CA ILE A 13 29.22 -19.77 1.71
C ILE A 13 29.88 -21.12 1.39
N ARG A 14 31.12 -21.11 0.88
CA ARG A 14 31.84 -22.35 0.49
C ARG A 14 32.44 -23.12 1.67
N GLY A 15 32.58 -22.51 2.85
CA GLY A 15 33.23 -23.11 4.02
C GLY A 15 32.33 -23.91 4.97
N TYR A 16 31.01 -23.73 4.95
CA TYR A 16 30.12 -24.35 5.94
C TYR A 16 29.38 -25.57 5.41
N GLY A 17 30.04 -26.73 5.54
CA GLY A 17 29.36 -28.02 5.57
C GLY A 17 28.49 -28.15 6.83
N ARG A 18 27.21 -28.48 6.63
CA ARG A 18 26.15 -28.79 7.62
C ARG A 18 25.46 -27.59 8.32
N ILE A 19 24.43 -27.09 7.64
CA ILE A 19 23.02 -26.95 8.09
C ILE A 19 22.85 -26.82 9.62
N ASN A 20 22.64 -25.59 10.14
CA ASN A 20 21.79 -25.29 11.32
C ASN A 20 21.70 -23.80 11.76
N SER A 21 22.29 -22.82 11.06
CA SER A 21 22.39 -21.44 11.59
C SER A 21 22.15 -20.34 10.54
N PHE A 22 20.89 -20.10 10.16
CA PHE A 22 20.54 -19.06 9.18
C PHE A 22 20.09 -17.70 9.77
N GLY A 23 19.78 -17.63 11.08
CA GLY A 23 19.44 -16.36 11.73
C GLY A 23 20.63 -15.41 11.90
N LEU A 24 21.82 -15.97 12.16
CA LEU A 24 23.04 -15.20 12.41
C LEU A 24 23.59 -14.48 11.15
N PRO A 25 23.60 -15.08 9.95
CA PRO A 25 24.07 -14.39 8.73
C PRO A 25 23.13 -13.27 8.26
N ILE A 26 21.81 -13.44 8.40
CA ILE A 26 20.83 -12.37 8.11
C ILE A 26 21.04 -11.21 9.08
N TRP A 27 21.18 -11.51 10.38
CA TRP A 27 21.48 -10.52 11.41
C TRP A 27 22.80 -9.78 11.15
N GLN A 28 23.89 -10.50 10.85
CA GLN A 28 25.18 -9.89 10.50
C GLN A 28 25.08 -9.02 9.24
N THR A 29 24.24 -9.39 8.27
CA THR A 29 23.98 -8.56 7.09
C THR A 29 23.21 -7.28 7.47
N ILE A 30 22.17 -7.39 8.30
CA ILE A 30 21.36 -6.26 8.76
C ILE A 30 22.22 -5.28 9.56
N VAL A 31 22.97 -5.77 10.54
CA VAL A 31 23.90 -4.98 11.35
C VAL A 31 24.99 -4.34 10.46
N SER A 32 25.55 -5.09 9.51
CA SER A 32 26.56 -4.53 8.59
C SER A 32 26.00 -3.45 7.68
N LEU A 33 24.78 -3.62 7.14
CA LEU A 33 24.13 -2.64 6.25
C LEU A 33 23.76 -1.36 7.00
N LEU A 34 23.32 -1.49 8.26
CA LEU A 34 22.95 -0.37 9.11
C LEU A 34 24.18 0.39 9.62
N ASN A 35 25.27 -0.29 9.94
CA ASN A 35 26.55 0.35 10.28
C ASN A 35 27.15 1.10 9.09
N THR A 36 26.92 0.66 7.84
CA THR A 36 27.28 1.46 6.65
C THR A 36 26.35 2.65 6.40
N ALA A 37 25.14 2.66 6.98
CA ALA A 37 24.20 3.79 6.90
C ALA A 37 24.47 4.88 7.97
N GLU A 38 25.40 4.66 8.90
CA GLU A 38 25.84 5.63 9.94
C GLU A 38 26.42 6.94 9.39
N GLY A 39 26.56 7.09 8.07
CA GLY A 39 26.90 8.36 7.42
C GLY A 39 25.74 9.37 7.27
N ALA A 40 24.50 9.02 7.64
CA ALA A 40 23.32 9.87 7.47
C ALA A 40 22.69 10.26 8.83
N GLU A 41 22.98 11.47 9.32
CA GLU A 41 22.29 12.11 10.44
C GLU A 41 20.79 12.31 10.09
N GLY A 42 19.77 12.15 10.93
CA GLY A 42 19.63 11.77 12.33
C GLY A 42 18.13 11.96 12.68
N GLN A 43 17.39 10.85 12.85
CA GLN A 43 16.03 10.69 13.44
C GLN A 43 15.40 9.33 13.06
N PRO A 44 15.54 8.81 11.82
CA PRO A 44 15.05 7.47 11.45
C PRO A 44 15.71 6.34 12.26
N LEU A 45 16.95 6.56 12.70
CA LEU A 45 17.77 5.58 13.42
C LEU A 45 17.16 5.08 14.73
N LYS A 46 16.54 5.93 15.55
CA LYS A 46 15.99 5.48 16.86
C LYS A 46 14.79 4.55 16.72
N LEU A 47 13.98 4.73 15.66
CA LEU A 47 12.84 3.87 15.36
C LEU A 47 13.31 2.53 14.80
N VAL A 48 14.33 2.58 13.94
CA VAL A 48 15.00 1.41 13.37
C VAL A 48 15.68 0.59 14.47
N GLU A 49 16.49 1.19 15.35
CA GLU A 49 17.15 0.52 16.49
C GLU A 49 16.18 -0.14 17.47
N LYS A 50 15.06 0.52 17.80
CA LYS A 50 14.03 -0.04 18.69
C LYS A 50 13.35 -1.27 18.07
N ASN A 51 13.10 -1.24 16.75
CA ASN A 51 12.54 -2.37 16.03
C ASN A 51 13.56 -3.52 15.90
N ILE A 52 14.83 -3.21 15.64
CA ILE A 52 15.95 -4.15 15.51
C ILE A 52 16.18 -4.97 16.79
N ASN A 53 16.15 -4.33 17.96
CA ASN A 53 16.34 -5.05 19.23
C ASN A 53 15.19 -6.04 19.52
N GLY A 54 13.98 -5.75 19.05
CA GLY A 54 12.86 -6.70 19.06
C GLY A 54 13.04 -7.84 18.05
N TRP A 55 13.69 -7.59 16.91
CA TRP A 55 13.98 -8.63 15.90
C TRP A 55 15.02 -9.64 16.37
N ARG A 56 15.98 -9.21 17.20
CA ARG A 56 17.02 -10.06 17.78
C ARG A 56 16.49 -11.18 18.66
N SER A 57 15.43 -10.95 19.43
CA SER A 57 14.84 -12.00 20.29
C SER A 57 13.96 -12.97 19.50
N LEU A 58 13.31 -12.53 18.42
CA LEU A 58 12.39 -13.32 17.60
C LEU A 58 13.09 -14.22 16.57
N LEU A 59 14.19 -13.76 15.96
CA LEU A 59 14.93 -14.53 14.94
C LEU A 59 15.91 -15.57 15.53
N MET A 60 16.14 -15.53 16.84
CA MET A 60 17.03 -16.47 17.55
C MET A 60 16.27 -17.65 18.15
N ASN A 61 14.95 -17.76 17.92
CA ASN A 61 14.16 -18.92 18.37
C ASN A 61 14.06 -19.98 17.27
N GLU A 62 14.38 -21.24 17.60
CA GLU A 62 14.52 -22.35 16.64
C GLU A 62 13.18 -22.91 16.13
N ASP A 63 12.06 -22.51 16.75
CA ASP A 63 10.74 -22.93 16.28
C ASP A 63 10.36 -22.20 14.98
N LYS A 64 10.26 -22.99 13.91
CA LYS A 64 9.92 -22.52 12.55
C LYS A 64 8.53 -21.88 12.47
N ARG A 65 7.61 -22.13 13.42
CA ARG A 65 6.33 -21.40 13.52
C ARG A 65 6.52 -19.98 14.02
N GLU A 66 7.45 -19.78 14.94
CA GLU A 66 7.78 -18.45 15.46
C GLU A 66 8.53 -17.60 14.42
N SER A 67 9.36 -18.22 13.57
CA SER A 67 10.02 -17.49 12.46
C SER A 67 9.00 -16.88 11.48
N GLY A 68 7.93 -17.61 11.15
CA GLY A 68 6.87 -17.10 10.27
C GLY A 68 6.06 -15.96 10.91
N LEU A 69 5.80 -16.04 12.22
CA LEU A 69 5.19 -14.95 12.96
C LEU A 69 6.12 -13.72 13.02
N ALA A 70 7.41 -13.92 13.27
CA ALA A 70 8.42 -12.86 13.33
C ALA A 70 8.51 -12.06 12.03
N ILE A 71 8.56 -12.75 10.89
CA ILE A 71 8.59 -12.10 9.56
C ILE A 71 7.30 -11.33 9.31
N ALA A 72 6.14 -11.93 9.61
CA ALA A 72 4.86 -11.24 9.49
C ALA A 72 4.78 -10.00 10.41
N THR A 73 5.33 -10.07 11.62
CA THR A 73 5.44 -8.94 12.54
C THR A 73 6.39 -7.86 12.02
N MET A 74 7.52 -8.24 11.42
CA MET A 74 8.44 -7.29 10.79
C MET A 74 7.76 -6.51 9.69
N PHE A 75 7.16 -7.21 8.72
CA PHE A 75 6.38 -6.61 7.65
C PHE A 75 5.24 -5.73 8.20
N GLY A 76 4.52 -6.22 9.20
CA GLY A 76 3.47 -5.48 9.88
C GLY A 76 3.97 -4.18 10.53
N ASN A 77 5.17 -4.17 11.11
CA ASN A 77 5.75 -2.96 11.71
C ASN A 77 6.14 -1.91 10.67
N PHE A 78 6.57 -2.32 9.48
CA PHE A 78 6.86 -1.41 8.37
C PHE A 78 5.59 -0.83 7.74
N SER A 79 4.53 -1.64 7.65
CA SER A 79 3.23 -1.23 7.09
C SER A 79 2.30 -0.59 8.13
N ARG A 80 2.75 -0.36 9.37
CA ARG A 80 1.96 0.31 10.41
C ARG A 80 1.89 1.80 10.13
N ASN A 81 0.98 2.16 9.25
CA ASN A 81 0.20 3.36 9.42
C ASN A 81 -0.70 3.14 10.64
N LYS A 82 -0.53 3.90 11.73
CA LYS A 82 -1.66 4.14 12.66
C LYS A 82 -2.67 5.07 11.95
N VAL A 83 -3.12 4.69 10.75
CA VAL A 83 -4.37 5.23 10.24
C VAL A 83 -5.42 4.46 11.03
N GLY A 84 -6.10 5.17 11.93
CA GLY A 84 -7.16 4.65 12.80
C GLY A 84 -8.40 4.22 12.03
N TYR A 85 -8.23 3.39 11.00
CA TYR A 85 -9.28 2.53 10.50
C TYR A 85 -8.99 1.13 11.04
N PHE A 86 -9.97 0.57 11.76
CA PHE A 86 -10.11 -0.84 12.17
C PHE A 86 -9.95 -1.27 13.64
N GLU A 87 -9.71 -0.39 14.63
CA GLU A 87 -9.76 -0.84 16.05
C GLU A 87 -10.54 0.02 17.06
N GLN A 88 -11.28 1.07 16.67
CA GLN A 88 -12.12 1.80 17.63
C GLN A 88 -13.58 1.95 17.19
N GLY A 89 -14.26 0.81 17.16
CA GLY A 89 -15.62 0.79 17.70
C GLY A 89 -15.54 0.92 19.22
N ARG A 90 -16.01 2.07 19.76
CA ARG A 90 -16.20 2.38 21.19
C ARG A 90 -14.97 2.90 21.95
N GLY A 91 -14.71 4.18 21.78
CA GLY A 91 -14.05 5.00 22.80
C GLY A 91 -14.31 6.47 22.51
N LYS A 92 -15.04 7.15 23.39
CA LYS A 92 -15.09 8.63 23.35
C LYS A 92 -13.65 9.12 23.47
N ILE A 93 -13.09 9.62 22.38
CA ILE A 93 -11.82 10.33 22.43
C ILE A 93 -12.13 11.65 23.15
N ASN A 94 -11.55 11.82 24.33
CA ASN A 94 -11.61 13.06 25.07
C ASN A 94 -10.97 14.16 24.21
N GLU A 95 -11.77 15.09 23.71
CA GLU A 95 -11.37 16.25 22.88
C GLU A 95 -10.52 17.31 23.64
N GLY A 96 -9.83 16.94 24.72
CA GLY A 96 -9.29 17.90 25.68
C GLY A 96 -7.77 17.94 25.86
N LYS A 97 -6.98 17.18 25.09
CA LYS A 97 -5.51 17.24 25.20
C LYS A 97 -4.87 17.16 23.82
N ASP A 98 -3.92 18.06 23.58
CA ASP A 98 -2.96 18.09 22.48
C ASP A 98 -2.14 16.80 22.40
N ASN A 99 -2.79 15.69 22.10
CA ASN A 99 -2.13 14.52 21.60
C ASN A 99 -1.74 14.87 20.16
N LYS A 100 -0.53 15.40 20.00
CA LYS A 100 0.24 15.24 18.77
C LYS A 100 0.35 13.74 18.52
N ALA A 101 -0.70 13.15 17.95
CA ALA A 101 -0.60 11.84 17.37
C ALA A 101 0.44 12.02 16.27
N GLU A 102 1.66 11.54 16.54
CA GLU A 102 2.68 11.43 15.51
C GLU A 102 2.04 10.61 14.39
N GLU A 103 1.70 11.28 13.29
CA GLU A 103 1.22 10.64 12.08
C GLU A 103 2.33 9.72 11.60
N LEU A 104 2.20 8.43 11.89
CA LEU A 104 3.18 7.43 11.53
C LEU A 104 3.15 7.28 10.01
N ILE A 105 4.28 7.60 9.38
CA ILE A 105 4.53 7.34 7.96
C ILE A 105 5.02 5.89 7.84
N SER A 106 4.46 5.14 6.89
CA SER A 106 4.94 3.80 6.56
C SER A 106 6.37 3.88 5.99
N VAL A 107 7.25 2.99 6.42
CA VAL A 107 8.65 2.97 5.99
C VAL A 107 8.93 1.67 5.24
N CYS A 108 9.42 1.76 4.01
CA CYS A 108 9.86 0.59 3.26
C CYS A 108 11.32 0.25 3.63
N PRO A 109 11.65 -1.03 3.89
CA PRO A 109 13.04 -1.46 4.06
C PRO A 109 13.88 -1.21 2.81
N LEU A 110 15.21 -1.09 2.98
CA LEU A 110 16.15 -1.10 1.85
C LEU A 110 16.00 -2.39 1.03
N ASP A 111 16.20 -2.29 -0.30
CA ASP A 111 16.02 -3.40 -1.25
C ASP A 111 16.74 -4.68 -0.84
N ILE A 112 17.99 -4.58 -0.36
CA ILE A 112 18.79 -5.76 0.07
C ILE A 112 18.13 -6.48 1.25
N LEU A 113 17.62 -5.71 2.22
CA LEU A 113 16.91 -6.28 3.37
C LEU A 113 15.57 -6.86 2.95
N LEU A 114 14.82 -6.13 2.11
CA LEU A 114 13.54 -6.58 1.60
C LEU A 114 13.66 -7.90 0.82
N ALA A 115 14.63 -8.02 -0.08
CA ALA A 115 14.88 -9.25 -0.83
C ALA A 115 15.16 -10.45 0.08
N LYS A 116 15.97 -10.26 1.13
CA LYS A 116 16.23 -11.31 2.14
C LYS A 116 14.97 -11.68 2.92
N MET A 117 14.16 -10.70 3.30
CA MET A 117 12.89 -10.93 3.99
C MET A 117 11.90 -11.73 3.14
N LEU A 118 11.80 -11.42 1.84
CA LEU A 118 10.93 -12.13 0.91
C LEU A 118 11.41 -13.58 0.67
N ALA A 119 12.70 -13.79 0.44
CA ALA A 119 13.27 -15.13 0.26
C ALA A 119 13.07 -16.02 1.50
N GLU A 120 13.27 -15.45 2.70
CA GLU A 120 13.02 -16.18 3.93
C GLU A 120 11.52 -16.45 4.13
N ALA A 121 10.65 -15.49 3.78
CA ALA A 121 9.21 -15.68 3.82
C ALA A 121 8.77 -16.86 2.95
N VAL A 122 9.25 -16.96 1.70
CA VAL A 122 9.01 -18.10 0.80
C VAL A 122 9.33 -19.42 1.51
N ARG A 123 10.53 -19.50 2.09
CA ARG A 123 11.04 -20.71 2.75
C ARG A 123 10.14 -21.19 3.90
N VAL A 124 9.56 -20.28 4.67
CA VAL A 124 8.72 -20.61 5.83
C VAL A 124 7.21 -20.61 5.55
N MET A 125 6.78 -20.07 4.40
CA MET A 125 5.38 -19.90 4.03
C MET A 125 4.50 -21.16 4.16
N PRO A 126 4.98 -22.37 3.78
CA PRO A 126 4.18 -23.59 3.95
C PRO A 126 3.75 -23.85 5.40
N LYS A 127 4.52 -23.35 6.38
CA LYS A 127 4.31 -23.55 7.82
C LYS A 127 3.60 -22.38 8.50
N MET A 128 3.43 -21.25 7.80
CA MET A 128 2.76 -20.07 8.33
C MET A 128 1.29 -20.34 8.60
N THR A 129 0.77 -19.76 9.69
CA THR A 129 -0.69 -19.78 9.95
C THR A 129 -1.44 -18.91 8.92
N PRO A 130 -2.75 -19.10 8.74
CA PRO A 130 -3.59 -18.19 7.96
C PRO A 130 -3.37 -16.71 8.30
N SER A 131 -3.32 -16.38 9.60
CA SER A 131 -3.13 -15.00 10.06
C SER A 131 -1.76 -14.44 9.66
N SER A 132 -0.69 -15.26 9.72
CA SER A 132 0.65 -14.88 9.27
C SER A 132 0.70 -14.63 7.76
N LEU A 133 0.06 -15.50 6.96
CA LEU A 133 -0.05 -15.33 5.50
C LEU A 133 -0.80 -14.06 5.13
N LYS A 134 -1.93 -13.80 5.79
CA LYS A 134 -2.71 -12.57 5.63
C LYS A 134 -1.88 -11.33 5.98
N ASN A 135 -1.16 -11.35 7.10
CA ASN A 135 -0.34 -10.21 7.53
C ASN A 135 0.77 -9.90 6.51
N ILE A 136 1.51 -10.90 6.05
CA ILE A 136 2.60 -10.66 5.08
C ILE A 136 2.06 -10.18 3.72
N LEU A 137 0.96 -10.77 3.24
CA LEU A 137 0.28 -10.32 2.02
C LEU A 137 -0.14 -8.86 2.13
N ILE A 138 -0.86 -8.49 3.20
CA ILE A 138 -1.32 -7.11 3.41
C ILE A 138 -0.15 -6.14 3.49
N SER A 139 0.93 -6.49 4.20
CA SER A 139 2.08 -5.61 4.30
C SER A 139 2.79 -5.39 2.96
N VAL A 140 3.01 -6.45 2.18
CA VAL A 140 3.59 -6.33 0.83
C VAL A 140 2.69 -5.47 -0.07
N ALA A 141 1.38 -5.73 -0.02
CA ALA A 141 0.40 -4.97 -0.79
C ALA A 141 0.40 -3.48 -0.39
N TYR A 142 0.29 -3.17 0.90
CA TYR A 142 0.16 -1.80 1.40
C TYR A 142 1.45 -0.99 1.22
N LEU A 143 2.60 -1.63 1.33
CA LEU A 143 3.89 -1.01 1.03
C LEU A 143 4.16 -0.89 -0.48
N ALA A 144 3.21 -1.24 -1.34
CA ALA A 144 3.33 -1.26 -2.81
C ALA A 144 4.59 -2.02 -3.31
N ILE A 145 4.95 -3.10 -2.64
CA ILE A 145 6.11 -3.93 -2.98
C ILE A 145 5.72 -4.95 -4.04
N ASN A 146 6.52 -5.08 -5.10
CA ASN A 146 6.48 -6.26 -5.97
C ASN A 146 7.35 -7.38 -5.35
N PRO A 147 6.75 -8.48 -4.85
CA PRO A 147 7.51 -9.51 -4.15
C PRO A 147 8.17 -10.55 -5.06
N GLY A 148 7.93 -10.49 -6.37
CA GLY A 148 8.41 -11.47 -7.35
C GLY A 148 7.58 -12.76 -7.43
N GLU A 149 7.77 -13.51 -8.52
CA GLU A 149 6.94 -14.69 -8.84
C GLU A 149 7.08 -15.82 -7.80
N GLU A 150 8.30 -16.12 -7.35
CA GLU A 150 8.56 -17.18 -6.36
C GLU A 150 7.75 -16.99 -5.07
N PHE A 151 7.64 -15.73 -4.61
CA PHE A 151 6.81 -15.39 -3.46
C PHE A 151 5.32 -15.62 -3.73
N LEU A 152 4.84 -15.21 -4.90
CA LEU A 152 3.43 -15.30 -5.27
C LEU A 152 2.99 -16.76 -5.47
N GLU A 153 3.84 -17.60 -6.04
CA GLU A 153 3.59 -19.04 -6.18
C GLU A 153 3.56 -19.74 -4.81
N ALA A 154 4.51 -19.41 -3.94
CA ALA A 154 4.53 -19.93 -2.58
C ALA A 154 3.27 -19.51 -1.79
N LEU A 155 2.83 -18.26 -1.98
CA LEU A 155 1.63 -17.71 -1.35
C LEU A 155 0.37 -18.41 -1.84
N GLU A 156 0.24 -18.59 -3.15
CA GLU A 156 -0.88 -19.29 -3.76
C GLU A 156 -1.03 -20.69 -3.16
N LYS A 157 0.06 -21.48 -3.17
CA LYS A 157 0.05 -22.83 -2.61
C LYS A 157 -0.29 -22.83 -1.12
N ALA A 158 0.33 -21.94 -0.34
CA ALA A 158 0.10 -21.87 1.10
C ALA A 158 -1.34 -21.47 1.46
N LEU A 159 -1.97 -20.58 0.68
CA LEU A 159 -3.38 -20.19 0.84
C LEU A 159 -4.32 -21.31 0.43
N GLN A 160 -4.06 -22.00 -0.68
CA GLN A 160 -4.86 -23.15 -1.13
C GLN A 160 -4.85 -24.28 -0.08
N ASP A 161 -3.67 -24.65 0.42
CA ASP A 161 -3.52 -25.68 1.46
C ASP A 161 -4.28 -25.35 2.75
N LYS A 162 -4.52 -24.05 3.00
CA LYS A 162 -5.11 -23.55 4.25
C LYS A 162 -6.52 -23.00 4.08
N ALA A 163 -7.08 -23.04 2.87
CA ALA A 163 -8.38 -22.44 2.55
C ALA A 163 -9.50 -22.91 3.51
N SER A 164 -9.48 -24.18 3.90
CA SER A 164 -10.46 -24.78 4.81
C SER A 164 -10.32 -24.36 6.28
N ILE A 165 -9.21 -23.73 6.68
CA ILE A 165 -8.95 -23.27 8.06
C ILE A 165 -8.80 -21.76 8.18
N ILE A 166 -8.78 -21.02 7.07
CA ILE A 166 -8.87 -19.56 7.09
C ILE A 166 -10.19 -19.17 7.76
N ASP A 167 -10.13 -18.36 8.81
CA ASP A 167 -11.32 -17.76 9.41
C ASP A 167 -11.85 -16.62 8.52
N LYS A 168 -13.06 -16.17 8.81
CA LYS A 168 -13.76 -15.19 8.00
C LYS A 168 -13.05 -13.83 7.90
N ASN A 169 -12.60 -13.26 9.03
CA ASN A 169 -11.95 -11.95 9.02
C ASN A 169 -10.63 -12.04 8.26
N CYS A 170 -9.90 -13.14 8.46
CA CYS A 170 -8.70 -13.44 7.71
C CYS A 170 -8.98 -13.58 6.20
N GLY A 171 -10.07 -14.25 5.82
CA GLY A 171 -10.51 -14.41 4.44
C GLY A 171 -10.78 -13.08 3.72
N VAL A 172 -11.54 -12.17 4.35
CA VAL A 172 -11.80 -10.81 3.81
C VAL A 172 -10.49 -10.09 3.53
N MET A 173 -9.62 -10.05 4.53
CA MET A 173 -8.36 -9.33 4.44
C MET A 173 -7.39 -9.97 3.43
N VAL A 174 -7.44 -11.30 3.25
CA VAL A 174 -6.69 -11.96 2.17
C VAL A 174 -7.20 -11.49 0.81
N LEU A 175 -8.51 -11.47 0.58
CA LEU A 175 -9.06 -11.04 -0.71
C LEU A 175 -8.77 -9.55 -0.99
N GLN A 176 -8.87 -8.70 0.02
CA GLN A 176 -8.46 -7.30 -0.07
C GLN A 176 -6.97 -7.17 -0.41
N GLY A 177 -6.11 -7.90 0.31
CA GLY A 177 -4.66 -7.87 0.09
C GLY A 177 -4.28 -8.33 -1.32
N LEU A 178 -4.96 -9.35 -1.86
CA LEU A 178 -4.79 -9.78 -3.25
C LEU A 178 -5.19 -8.67 -4.24
N ALA A 179 -6.34 -8.01 -4.02
CA ALA A 179 -6.81 -6.95 -4.91
C ALA A 179 -5.86 -5.73 -4.91
N VAL A 180 -5.42 -5.30 -3.72
CA VAL A 180 -4.45 -4.21 -3.58
C VAL A 180 -3.11 -4.59 -4.23
N LEU A 181 -2.62 -5.81 -4.01
CA LEU A 181 -1.36 -6.26 -4.61
C LEU A 181 -1.45 -6.35 -6.13
N ASP A 182 -2.57 -6.82 -6.69
CA ASP A 182 -2.76 -6.87 -8.15
C ASP A 182 -2.79 -5.47 -8.77
N ALA A 183 -3.41 -4.49 -8.12
CA ALA A 183 -3.36 -3.09 -8.56
C ALA A 183 -1.94 -2.50 -8.50
N VAL A 184 -1.18 -2.80 -7.44
CA VAL A 184 0.25 -2.44 -7.33
C VAL A 184 1.05 -3.06 -8.47
N LEU A 185 0.83 -4.33 -8.78
CA LEU A 185 1.54 -5.00 -9.87
C LEU A 185 1.12 -4.48 -11.24
N ALA A 186 -0.16 -4.12 -11.44
CA ALA A 186 -0.63 -3.46 -12.65
C ALA A 186 0.03 -2.08 -12.84
N HIS A 187 0.18 -1.32 -11.75
CA HIS A 187 0.90 -0.05 -11.78
C HIS A 187 2.39 -0.23 -12.16
N ASN A 188 3.08 -1.19 -11.53
CA ASN A 188 4.52 -1.37 -11.66
C ASN A 188 4.95 -2.15 -12.92
N CYS A 189 4.15 -3.14 -13.33
CA CYS A 189 4.51 -4.11 -14.37
C CYS A 189 3.55 -4.08 -15.58
N GLY A 190 2.43 -3.35 -15.50
CA GLY A 190 1.44 -3.32 -16.57
C GLY A 190 0.84 -4.69 -16.87
N GLU A 191 0.85 -5.07 -18.14
CA GLU A 191 0.32 -6.36 -18.62
C GLU A 191 1.24 -7.55 -18.33
N ASP A 192 2.53 -7.31 -18.08
CA ASP A 192 3.51 -8.37 -17.76
C ASP A 192 3.45 -8.81 -16.29
N ARG A 193 2.44 -8.36 -15.54
CA ARG A 193 2.29 -8.69 -14.12
C ARG A 193 1.93 -10.16 -13.90
N TYR A 194 2.31 -10.67 -12.72
CA TYR A 194 1.86 -11.98 -12.26
C TYR A 194 0.32 -12.03 -12.15
N PRO A 195 -0.35 -13.12 -12.58
CA PRO A 195 -1.81 -13.20 -12.62
C PRO A 195 -2.41 -13.47 -11.23
N ILE A 196 -2.40 -12.49 -10.33
CA ILE A 196 -2.94 -12.61 -8.96
C ILE A 196 -4.41 -13.05 -8.97
N LYS A 197 -5.16 -12.68 -10.02
CA LYS A 197 -6.54 -13.14 -10.19
C LYS A 197 -6.68 -14.66 -10.15
N ARG A 198 -5.69 -15.42 -10.60
CA ARG A 198 -5.69 -16.89 -10.47
C ARG A 198 -5.82 -17.33 -9.01
N ILE A 199 -5.08 -16.67 -8.10
CA ILE A 199 -5.12 -16.95 -6.66
C ILE A 199 -6.53 -16.63 -6.12
N TYR A 200 -7.08 -15.47 -6.48
CA TYR A 200 -8.44 -15.06 -6.12
C TYR A 200 -9.47 -16.09 -6.59
N ASP A 201 -9.48 -16.46 -7.87
CA ASP A 201 -10.42 -17.42 -8.44
C ASP A 201 -10.32 -18.79 -7.78
N ASN A 202 -9.11 -19.24 -7.46
CA ASN A 202 -8.89 -20.52 -6.79
C ASN A 202 -9.47 -20.53 -5.37
N LEU A 203 -9.39 -19.42 -4.63
CA LEU A 203 -10.05 -19.28 -3.33
C LEU A 203 -11.57 -19.21 -3.48
N MET A 204 -12.09 -18.44 -4.45
CA MET A 204 -13.53 -18.28 -4.67
C MET A 204 -14.20 -19.55 -5.24
N LYS A 205 -13.45 -20.47 -5.84
CA LYS A 205 -13.94 -21.79 -6.25
C LYS A 205 -14.00 -22.79 -5.09
N ASN A 206 -13.36 -22.52 -3.96
CA ASN A 206 -13.35 -23.43 -2.81
C ASN A 206 -14.63 -23.25 -1.98
N PRO A 207 -15.56 -24.25 -1.93
CA PRO A 207 -16.83 -24.08 -1.25
C PRO A 207 -16.69 -23.86 0.25
N ALA A 208 -15.68 -24.46 0.89
CA ALA A 208 -15.43 -24.30 2.32
C ALA A 208 -14.94 -22.89 2.65
N PHE A 209 -14.15 -22.29 1.77
CA PHE A 209 -13.75 -20.89 1.89
C PHE A 209 -14.97 -19.97 1.72
N VAL A 210 -15.71 -20.11 0.61
CA VAL A 210 -16.90 -19.31 0.29
C VAL A 210 -17.94 -19.37 1.40
N ALA A 211 -18.23 -20.55 1.96
CA ALA A 211 -19.19 -20.70 3.03
C ALA A 211 -18.81 -19.92 4.30
N LYS A 212 -17.51 -19.78 4.60
CA LYS A 212 -17.04 -18.99 5.75
C LYS A 212 -17.12 -17.50 5.52
N ILE A 213 -16.79 -17.07 4.31
CA ILE A 213 -16.82 -15.66 3.95
C ILE A 213 -18.25 -15.15 3.74
N GLY A 214 -19.17 -15.93 3.16
CA GLY A 214 -20.50 -15.46 2.75
C GLY A 214 -21.45 -14.90 3.82
N ASN A 215 -21.15 -15.05 5.12
CA ASN A 215 -22.03 -14.61 6.22
C ASN A 215 -21.53 -13.36 6.94
N TYR A 216 -21.27 -12.24 6.26
CA TYR A 216 -20.77 -10.97 6.85
C TYR A 216 -21.85 -10.15 7.60
N PRO A 217 -21.73 -9.90 8.92
CA PRO A 217 -22.61 -8.98 9.64
C PRO A 217 -22.09 -7.53 9.65
N ASP A 218 -20.83 -7.31 9.27
CA ASP A 218 -20.16 -6.01 9.32
C ASP A 218 -20.21 -5.34 7.94
N SER A 219 -20.84 -4.16 7.88
CA SER A 219 -20.98 -3.38 6.65
C SER A 219 -19.63 -3.03 6.04
N VAL A 220 -18.60 -2.83 6.87
CA VAL A 220 -17.26 -2.49 6.39
C VAL A 220 -16.62 -3.67 5.65
N GLN A 221 -16.76 -4.88 6.19
CA GLN A 221 -16.27 -6.10 5.53
C GLN A 221 -17.00 -6.37 4.21
N ILE A 222 -18.31 -6.07 4.15
CA ILE A 222 -19.08 -6.17 2.91
C ILE A 222 -18.49 -5.23 1.85
N ASN A 223 -18.26 -3.97 2.18
CA ASN A 223 -17.72 -3.04 1.20
C ASN A 223 -16.31 -3.42 0.72
N ILE A 224 -15.44 -3.93 1.61
CA ILE A 224 -14.12 -4.45 1.22
C ILE A 224 -14.23 -5.58 0.19
N MET A 225 -15.21 -6.47 0.38
CA MET A 225 -15.46 -7.58 -0.53
C MET A 225 -16.00 -7.10 -1.87
N ILE A 226 -16.90 -6.12 -1.85
CA ILE A 226 -17.43 -5.46 -3.06
C ILE A 226 -16.29 -4.82 -3.85
N ASP A 227 -15.41 -4.07 -3.19
CA ASP A 227 -14.25 -3.45 -3.83
C ASP A 227 -13.35 -4.50 -4.48
N ALA A 228 -13.02 -5.58 -3.75
CA ALA A 228 -12.19 -6.66 -4.27
C ALA A 228 -12.82 -7.38 -5.46
N GLU A 229 -14.13 -7.67 -5.40
CA GLU A 229 -14.89 -8.24 -6.51
C GLU A 229 -14.91 -7.29 -7.72
N LEU A 230 -15.16 -6.00 -7.48
CA LEU A 230 -15.15 -4.97 -8.51
C LEU A 230 -13.79 -4.89 -9.21
N TRP A 231 -12.69 -4.95 -8.47
CA TRP A 231 -11.35 -4.98 -9.04
C TRP A 231 -11.11 -6.20 -9.94
N PHE A 232 -11.41 -7.40 -9.45
CA PHE A 232 -11.11 -8.63 -10.18
C PHE A 232 -12.08 -8.93 -11.32
N THR A 233 -13.33 -8.47 -11.24
CA THR A 233 -14.38 -8.83 -12.20
C THR A 233 -14.90 -7.65 -13.01
N GLY A 234 -14.54 -6.41 -12.66
CA GLY A 234 -15.03 -5.17 -13.29
C GLY A 234 -16.45 -4.78 -12.86
N THR A 235 -17.14 -5.63 -12.10
CA THR A 235 -18.52 -5.41 -11.67
C THR A 235 -18.75 -6.03 -10.29
N THR A 236 -19.90 -5.75 -9.70
CA THR A 236 -20.38 -6.42 -8.49
C THR A 236 -21.91 -6.39 -8.52
N LYS A 237 -22.55 -7.43 -7.98
CA LYS A 237 -24.02 -7.45 -7.82
C LYS A 237 -24.47 -6.85 -6.49
N ASP A 238 -23.54 -6.75 -5.56
CA ASP A 238 -23.81 -6.27 -4.22
C ASP A 238 -23.78 -4.74 -4.20
N GLN A 239 -24.59 -4.18 -3.31
CA GLN A 239 -24.61 -2.74 -3.05
C GLN A 239 -23.84 -2.44 -1.79
N TYR A 240 -23.06 -1.35 -1.82
CA TYR A 240 -22.38 -0.85 -0.63
C TYR A 240 -23.38 -0.64 0.51
N LYS A 241 -23.04 -1.17 1.69
CA LYS A 241 -23.92 -1.15 2.87
C LYS A 241 -23.70 0.07 3.75
N PHE A 242 -22.58 0.73 3.58
CA PHE A 242 -22.22 1.94 4.29
C PHE A 242 -21.36 2.81 3.39
N ILE A 243 -21.94 3.82 2.76
CA ILE A 243 -21.14 4.91 2.23
C ILE A 243 -20.94 5.83 3.43
N LYS A 244 -19.70 5.97 3.89
CA LYS A 244 -19.41 6.91 4.97
C LYS A 244 -19.87 8.28 4.47
N GLU A 245 -20.74 8.96 5.22
CA GLU A 245 -21.04 10.36 4.91
C GLU A 245 -19.71 11.11 4.79
N GLY A 246 -19.53 11.78 3.66
CA GLY A 246 -18.30 12.49 3.33
C GLY A 246 -17.96 13.51 4.42
N THR A 247 -17.00 13.19 5.28
CA THR A 247 -16.46 14.17 6.22
C THR A 247 -15.42 14.97 5.49
N VAL A 248 -15.79 16.17 5.06
CA VAL A 248 -14.85 17.09 4.39
C VAL A 248 -13.73 17.45 5.35
N SER A 249 -12.49 17.10 5.01
CA SER A 249 -11.35 17.49 5.84
C SER A 249 -11.08 19.00 5.75
N PRO A 250 -10.47 19.62 6.77
CA PRO A 250 -10.03 21.01 6.69
C PRO A 250 -9.14 21.30 5.49
N LEU A 251 -8.30 20.33 5.09
CA LEU A 251 -7.44 20.42 3.91
C LEU A 251 -8.28 20.49 2.62
N GLU A 252 -9.29 19.63 2.48
CA GLU A 252 -10.21 19.66 1.32
C GLU A 252 -10.91 21.00 1.18
N ASN A 253 -11.43 21.54 2.27
CA ASN A 253 -12.05 22.86 2.26
C ASN A 253 -11.07 23.94 1.85
N GLU A 254 -9.84 23.91 2.37
CA GLU A 254 -8.81 24.90 2.04
C GLU A 254 -8.43 24.85 0.55
N VAL A 255 -8.20 23.64 0.02
CA VAL A 255 -7.87 23.44 -1.40
C VAL A 255 -9.04 23.85 -2.29
N ALA A 256 -10.28 23.49 -1.93
CA ALA A 256 -11.47 23.85 -2.68
C ALA A 256 -11.64 25.37 -2.79
N HIS A 257 -11.50 26.10 -1.68
CA HIS A 257 -11.56 27.56 -1.68
C HIS A 257 -10.45 28.17 -2.53
N TYR A 258 -9.24 27.61 -2.44
CA TYR A 258 -8.11 28.09 -3.22
C TYR A 258 -8.34 27.90 -4.73
N PHE A 259 -8.73 26.71 -5.18
CA PHE A 259 -9.05 26.46 -6.59
C PHE A 259 -10.22 27.30 -7.09
N SER A 260 -11.24 27.50 -6.26
CA SER A 260 -12.36 28.40 -6.59
C SER A 260 -11.87 29.84 -6.85
N SER A 261 -10.91 30.33 -6.07
CA SER A 261 -10.31 31.66 -6.26
C SER A 261 -9.51 31.80 -7.58
N LEU A 262 -9.11 30.69 -8.18
CA LEU A 262 -8.44 30.65 -9.49
C LEU A 262 -9.42 30.57 -10.67
N GLY A 263 -10.73 30.65 -10.41
CA GLY A 263 -11.78 30.52 -11.43
C GLY A 263 -12.03 29.08 -11.87
N ILE A 264 -11.66 28.10 -11.05
CA ILE A 264 -12.02 26.69 -11.24
C ILE A 264 -13.35 26.46 -10.52
N GLU A 265 -14.32 25.85 -11.18
CA GLU A 265 -15.53 25.38 -10.51
C GLU A 265 -15.21 24.11 -9.73
N VAL A 266 -15.56 24.07 -8.44
CA VAL A 266 -15.19 22.99 -7.52
C VAL A 266 -16.44 22.38 -6.90
N HIS A 267 -16.57 21.05 -7.02
CA HIS A 267 -17.57 20.24 -6.32
C HIS A 267 -16.85 19.34 -5.32
N GLN A 268 -17.26 19.37 -4.05
CA GLN A 268 -16.63 18.57 -2.98
C GLN A 268 -17.43 17.28 -2.73
N GLN A 269 -16.75 16.22 -2.31
CA GLN A 269 -17.38 14.96 -1.86
C GLN A 269 -18.32 14.37 -2.92
N VAL A 270 -17.83 14.28 -4.17
CA VAL A 270 -18.62 13.80 -5.30
C VAL A 270 -18.72 12.28 -5.25
N GLU A 271 -19.93 11.75 -5.13
CA GLU A 271 -20.16 10.31 -5.18
C GLU A 271 -19.92 9.78 -6.60
N ILE A 272 -19.08 8.76 -6.73
CA ILE A 272 -18.97 7.97 -7.95
C ILE A 272 -19.84 6.72 -7.80
N PRO A 273 -20.86 6.53 -8.67
CA PRO A 273 -21.67 5.33 -8.65
C PRO A 273 -20.82 4.05 -8.76
N GLY A 274 -20.92 3.19 -7.75
CA GLY A 274 -20.20 1.92 -7.73
C GLY A 274 -18.75 2.00 -7.23
N VAL A 275 -18.38 3.06 -6.51
CA VAL A 275 -17.13 3.12 -5.72
C VAL A 275 -17.46 3.42 -4.25
N ASN A 276 -16.79 2.76 -3.31
CA ASN A 276 -16.98 2.93 -1.85
C ASN A 276 -16.34 4.21 -1.26
N HIS A 277 -16.00 5.18 -2.10
CA HIS A 277 -15.20 6.34 -1.71
C HIS A 277 -15.71 7.56 -2.47
N PRO A 278 -16.26 8.58 -1.78
CA PRO A 278 -16.58 9.84 -2.44
C PRO A 278 -15.28 10.52 -2.85
N LEU A 279 -15.22 11.05 -4.07
CA LEU A 279 -14.10 11.87 -4.51
C LEU A 279 -13.98 13.11 -3.64
N ASP A 280 -12.76 13.43 -3.23
CA ASP A 280 -12.52 14.64 -2.44
C ASP A 280 -13.02 15.89 -3.19
N LEU A 281 -12.57 16.06 -4.44
CA LEU A 281 -12.91 17.20 -5.29
C LEU A 281 -13.16 16.77 -6.75
N SER A 282 -14.12 17.41 -7.41
CA SER A 282 -14.25 17.45 -8.86
C SER A 282 -14.06 18.88 -9.33
N LEU A 283 -13.14 19.08 -10.28
CA LEU A 283 -12.66 20.37 -10.74
C LEU A 283 -13.08 20.57 -12.20
N ILE A 284 -13.73 21.69 -12.51
CA ILE A 284 -14.19 22.03 -13.86
C ILE A 284 -13.53 23.35 -14.29
N TYR A 285 -12.79 23.31 -15.40
CA TYR A 285 -12.14 24.48 -15.99
C TYR A 285 -12.22 24.45 -17.52
N GLN A 286 -12.71 25.52 -18.14
CA GLN A 286 -12.88 25.62 -19.60
C GLN A 286 -13.60 24.40 -20.25
N ARG A 287 -14.56 23.80 -19.54
CA ARG A 287 -15.31 22.57 -19.90
C ARG A 287 -14.53 21.25 -19.74
N ALA A 288 -13.26 21.28 -19.37
CA ALA A 288 -12.55 20.08 -18.94
C ALA A 288 -12.91 19.75 -17.50
N THR A 289 -13.14 18.47 -17.21
CA THR A 289 -13.38 17.94 -15.87
C THR A 289 -12.16 17.13 -15.45
N CYS A 290 -11.67 17.38 -14.24
CA CYS A 290 -10.61 16.60 -13.61
C CYS A 290 -11.03 16.30 -12.18
N HIS A 291 -10.96 15.03 -11.78
CA HIS A 291 -11.15 14.64 -10.39
C HIS A 291 -9.85 14.81 -9.62
N CYS A 292 -9.96 15.16 -8.35
CA CYS A 292 -8.83 15.44 -7.50
C CYS A 292 -8.97 14.76 -6.13
N GLU A 293 -7.93 14.04 -5.73
CA GLU A 293 -7.78 13.41 -4.41
C GLU A 293 -6.66 14.10 -3.64
N LEU A 294 -6.86 14.35 -2.35
CA LEU A 294 -5.93 15.10 -1.52
C LEU A 294 -5.17 14.18 -0.57
N ASP A 295 -3.90 13.97 -0.90
CA ASP A 295 -3.09 12.97 -0.21
C ASP A 295 -2.38 13.55 1.01
N GLY A 296 -2.87 13.19 2.19
CA GLY A 296 -2.12 13.28 3.45
C GLY A 296 -0.85 12.41 3.47
N LYS A 297 -0.01 12.58 4.49
CA LYS A 297 1.28 11.86 4.63
C LYS A 297 1.14 10.34 4.66
N THR A 298 0.02 9.83 5.13
CA THR A 298 -0.26 8.39 5.26
C THR A 298 -0.43 7.68 3.92
N HIS A 299 -0.67 8.42 2.84
CA HIS A 299 -0.77 7.88 1.47
C HIS A 299 0.59 7.59 0.84
N PHE A 300 1.68 7.97 1.51
CA PHE A 300 3.03 7.79 1.04
C PHE A 300 3.79 6.77 1.91
N VAL A 301 4.65 6.03 1.25
CA VAL A 301 5.67 5.19 1.89
C VAL A 301 7.01 5.89 1.73
N MET A 302 7.70 6.09 2.84
CA MET A 302 9.06 6.61 2.86
C MET A 302 10.03 5.45 2.70
N VAL A 303 10.98 5.55 1.77
CA VAL A 303 12.09 4.59 1.71
C VAL A 303 13.00 4.83 2.91
N SER A 304 13.56 3.78 3.51
CA SER A 304 14.44 3.92 4.68
C SER A 304 15.72 4.73 4.43
N ASP A 305 15.99 5.14 3.18
CA ASP A 305 17.04 6.11 2.83
C ASP A 305 16.70 7.55 3.28
N GLY A 306 15.41 7.82 3.60
CA GLY A 306 14.90 9.13 3.98
C GLY A 306 14.84 10.15 2.83
N GLN A 307 15.23 9.77 1.61
CA GLN A 307 15.31 10.65 0.45
C GLN A 307 14.16 10.41 -0.53
N SER A 308 13.65 9.18 -0.57
CA SER A 308 12.67 8.76 -1.56
C SER A 308 11.33 8.46 -0.90
N SER A 309 10.24 8.77 -1.60
CA SER A 309 8.90 8.35 -1.21
C SER A 309 8.08 8.00 -2.43
N TYR A 310 7.10 7.11 -2.25
CA TYR A 310 6.19 6.69 -3.30
C TYR A 310 4.79 6.44 -2.73
N VAL A 311 3.81 6.34 -3.61
CA VAL A 311 2.40 6.15 -3.22
C VAL A 311 2.19 4.74 -2.68
N ASN A 312 1.51 4.62 -1.55
CA ASN A 312 1.23 3.32 -0.93
C ASN A 312 0.24 2.49 -1.78
N GLY A 313 0.17 1.19 -1.52
CA GLY A 313 -0.67 0.30 -2.34
C GLY A 313 -2.17 0.56 -2.20
N GLN A 314 -2.65 0.99 -1.03
CA GLN A 314 -4.07 1.29 -0.82
C GLN A 314 -4.50 2.49 -1.66
N THR A 315 -3.66 3.51 -1.73
CA THR A 315 -3.87 4.72 -2.54
C THR A 315 -3.83 4.40 -4.03
N LEU A 316 -2.91 3.53 -4.47
CA LEU A 316 -2.89 3.02 -5.84
C LEU A 316 -4.19 2.26 -6.15
N TYR A 317 -4.60 1.36 -5.26
CA TYR A 317 -5.81 0.57 -5.41
C TYR A 317 -7.08 1.42 -5.48
N GLN A 318 -7.23 2.40 -4.59
CA GLN A 318 -8.34 3.36 -4.62
C GLN A 318 -8.40 4.14 -5.94
N SER A 319 -7.24 4.64 -6.41
CA SER A 319 -7.14 5.32 -7.70
C SER A 319 -7.58 4.41 -8.85
N ALA A 320 -7.21 3.12 -8.77
CA ALA A 320 -7.60 2.13 -9.76
C ALA A 320 -9.12 1.89 -9.77
N LEU A 321 -9.74 1.74 -8.60
CA LEU A 321 -11.20 1.57 -8.48
C LEU A 321 -11.98 2.77 -9.05
N ILE A 322 -11.53 3.98 -8.77
CA ILE A 322 -12.11 5.21 -9.35
C ILE A 322 -12.04 5.15 -10.88
N GLN A 323 -10.86 4.85 -11.42
CA GLN A 323 -10.63 4.83 -12.88
C GLN A 323 -11.29 3.66 -13.61
N ILE A 324 -11.82 2.65 -12.90
CA ILE A 324 -12.70 1.64 -13.49
C ILE A 324 -14.08 2.24 -13.82
N LYS A 325 -14.54 3.21 -13.03
CA LYS A 325 -15.89 3.80 -13.12
C LYS A 325 -15.91 5.15 -13.80
N GLU A 326 -14.83 5.92 -13.69
CA GLU A 326 -14.74 7.27 -14.22
C GLU A 326 -13.70 7.41 -15.31
N ILE A 327 -14.12 8.02 -16.42
CA ILE A 327 -13.27 8.36 -17.56
C ILE A 327 -12.52 9.67 -17.35
N SER A 328 -13.00 10.56 -16.47
CA SER A 328 -12.32 11.82 -16.22
C SER A 328 -10.92 11.55 -15.63
N PRO A 329 -9.92 12.38 -15.98
CA PRO A 329 -8.61 12.30 -15.35
C PRO A 329 -8.70 12.41 -13.83
N LEU A 330 -7.86 11.65 -13.13
CA LEU A 330 -7.70 11.72 -11.68
C LEU A 330 -6.32 12.29 -11.35
N VAL A 331 -6.29 13.39 -10.61
CA VAL A 331 -5.04 13.99 -10.11
C VAL A 331 -4.99 13.86 -8.60
N ARG A 332 -3.92 13.26 -8.09
CA ARG A 332 -3.64 13.24 -6.66
C ARG A 332 -2.76 14.44 -6.30
N VAL A 333 -3.19 15.25 -5.34
CA VAL A 333 -2.47 16.42 -4.85
C VAL A 333 -1.92 16.12 -3.46
N PRO A 334 -0.60 15.88 -3.33
CA PRO A 334 0.01 15.70 -2.02
C PRO A 334 -0.14 16.97 -1.17
N SER A 335 -0.58 16.81 0.08
CA SER A 335 -0.76 17.92 1.01
C SER A 335 0.50 18.76 1.18
N MET A 336 1.67 18.13 1.16
CA MET A 336 2.97 18.80 1.22
C MET A 336 3.25 19.70 0.00
N VAL A 337 2.81 19.29 -1.20
CA VAL A 337 2.92 20.13 -2.41
C VAL A 337 1.99 21.31 -2.26
N PHE A 338 0.73 21.07 -1.84
CA PHE A 338 -0.23 22.13 -1.63
C PHE A 338 0.25 23.17 -0.61
N THR A 339 0.66 22.74 0.60
CA THR A 339 1.15 23.63 1.65
C THR A 339 2.38 24.43 1.19
N LYS A 340 3.35 23.79 0.52
CA LYS A 340 4.55 24.47 0.02
C LYS A 340 4.23 25.51 -1.05
N LYS A 341 3.18 25.28 -1.85
CA LYS A 341 2.82 26.11 -3.00
C LYS A 341 1.61 27.00 -2.79
N ARG A 342 0.98 27.03 -1.61
CA ARG A 342 -0.28 27.76 -1.34
C ARG A 342 -0.28 29.24 -1.81
N GLY A 343 0.86 29.93 -1.77
CA GLY A 343 1.00 31.32 -2.23
C GLY A 343 1.55 31.49 -3.65
N ASP A 344 1.88 30.41 -4.35
CA ASP A 344 2.53 30.43 -5.66
C ASP A 344 1.48 30.46 -6.79
N GLY A 345 0.92 31.64 -7.04
CA GLY A 345 -0.15 31.81 -8.04
C GLY A 345 0.27 31.41 -9.46
N ARG A 346 1.57 31.49 -9.78
CA ARG A 346 2.12 31.03 -11.06
C ARG A 346 2.07 29.51 -11.15
N PHE A 347 2.53 28.80 -10.12
CA PHE A 347 2.49 27.34 -10.07
C PHE A 347 1.06 26.81 -10.29
N TRP A 348 0.07 27.37 -9.60
CA TRP A 348 -1.30 26.88 -9.69
C TRP A 348 -2.04 27.34 -10.94
N SER A 349 -1.70 28.51 -11.47
CA SER A 349 -2.16 28.90 -12.81
C SER A 349 -1.62 27.93 -13.85
N GLY A 350 -0.35 27.54 -13.75
CA GLY A 350 0.22 26.47 -14.57
C GLY A 350 -0.53 25.14 -14.45
N PHE A 351 -0.84 24.71 -13.23
CA PHE A 351 -1.61 23.48 -13.00
C PHE A 351 -3.02 23.57 -13.61
N ARG A 352 -3.69 24.71 -13.44
CA ARG A 352 -5.02 24.97 -14.03
C ARG A 352 -4.99 24.85 -15.55
N GLU A 353 -4.01 25.45 -16.22
CA GLU A 353 -3.88 25.30 -17.68
C GLU A 353 -3.60 23.84 -18.07
N MET A 354 -2.78 23.11 -17.29
CA MET A 354 -2.50 21.69 -17.56
C MET A 354 -3.74 20.79 -17.46
N MET A 355 -4.74 21.14 -16.64
CA MET A 355 -5.95 20.31 -16.44
C MET A 355 -6.68 19.99 -17.74
N ALA A 356 -6.71 20.92 -18.69
CA ALA A 356 -7.38 20.74 -19.98
C ALA A 356 -6.66 19.75 -20.91
N ASP A 357 -5.36 19.53 -20.68
CA ASP A 357 -4.49 18.69 -21.51
C ASP A 357 -4.26 17.29 -20.91
N ILE A 358 -4.82 17.00 -19.73
CA ILE A 358 -4.66 15.69 -19.11
C ILE A 358 -5.52 14.67 -19.88
N PRO A 359 -4.94 13.59 -20.42
CA PRO A 359 -5.72 12.60 -21.15
C PRO A 359 -6.74 11.90 -20.25
N ASP A 360 -7.90 11.59 -20.81
CA ASP A 360 -8.93 10.77 -20.18
C ASP A 360 -8.37 9.42 -19.68
N ALA A 361 -9.02 8.88 -18.65
CA ALA A 361 -8.67 7.62 -17.99
C ALA A 361 -7.19 7.55 -17.57
N THR A 362 -6.64 8.69 -17.12
CA THR A 362 -5.31 8.75 -16.53
C THR A 362 -5.38 9.15 -15.06
N ALA A 363 -4.65 8.41 -14.24
CA ALA A 363 -4.33 8.80 -12.88
C ALA A 363 -2.93 9.42 -12.84
N ASN A 364 -2.78 10.54 -12.15
CA ASN A 364 -1.53 11.29 -12.04
C ASN A 364 -1.30 11.73 -10.60
N ILE A 365 -0.04 11.96 -10.23
CA ILE A 365 0.33 12.66 -9.00
C ILE A 365 0.94 14.01 -9.34
N LEU A 366 0.46 15.07 -8.70
CA LEU A 366 0.99 16.41 -8.82
C LEU A 366 2.23 16.58 -7.97
N LEU A 367 3.34 16.94 -8.60
CA LEU A 367 4.60 17.23 -7.96
C LEU A 367 5.11 18.62 -8.39
N GLU A 368 6.08 19.13 -7.64
CA GLU A 368 6.85 20.29 -8.04
C GLU A 368 8.16 19.86 -8.70
N LYS A 369 8.41 20.33 -9.93
CA LYS A 369 9.68 20.14 -10.61
C LYS A 369 10.24 21.49 -11.06
N ARG A 370 11.36 21.90 -10.46
CA ARG A 370 12.02 23.20 -10.75
C ARG A 370 11.09 24.41 -10.56
N GLY A 371 10.21 24.35 -9.56
CA GLY A 371 9.27 25.43 -9.26
C GLY A 371 7.97 25.41 -10.08
N GLU A 372 7.86 24.55 -11.08
CA GLU A 372 6.68 24.42 -11.95
C GLU A 372 5.88 23.15 -11.60
N PRO A 373 4.57 23.12 -11.87
CA PRO A 373 3.75 21.92 -11.70
C PRO A 373 4.20 20.84 -12.69
N SER A 374 4.26 19.60 -12.20
CA SER A 374 4.57 18.44 -13.00
C SER A 374 3.65 17.30 -12.59
N LEU A 375 2.98 16.70 -13.57
CA LEU A 375 2.21 15.49 -13.37
C LEU A 375 3.11 14.29 -13.67
N ILE A 376 3.21 13.36 -12.72
CA ILE A 376 3.80 12.04 -12.96
C ILE A 376 2.65 11.06 -13.08
N ARG A 377 2.63 10.31 -14.18
CA ARG A 377 1.60 9.31 -14.41
C ARG A 377 1.68 8.20 -13.36
N ILE A 378 0.55 7.91 -12.75
CA ILE A 378 0.33 6.64 -12.07
C ILE A 378 0.05 5.64 -13.20
N GLY A 379 0.95 4.67 -13.39
CA GLY A 379 0.88 3.64 -14.44
C GLY A 379 -0.54 3.08 -14.63
N ARG A 380 -0.92 2.79 -15.87
CA ARG A 380 -2.30 2.36 -16.21
C ARG A 380 -2.61 1.07 -15.46
N MET A 381 -3.58 1.14 -14.55
CA MET A 381 -4.05 0.01 -13.77
C MET A 381 -5.29 -0.57 -14.46
N SER A 382 -5.10 -1.48 -15.40
CA SER A 382 -6.21 -2.17 -16.05
C SER A 382 -6.60 -3.41 -15.23
N PRO A 383 -7.89 -3.63 -14.92
CA PRO A 383 -8.34 -4.90 -14.38
C PRO A 383 -7.89 -6.08 -15.25
N PRO A 384 -7.61 -7.26 -14.68
CA PRO A 384 -7.06 -8.43 -15.39
C PRO A 384 -7.95 -9.00 -16.51
N HIS A 385 -9.13 -8.43 -16.75
CA HIS A 385 -10.09 -8.87 -17.77
C HIS A 385 -10.53 -7.78 -18.75
N ILE A 386 -10.06 -6.54 -18.55
CA ILE A 386 -10.32 -5.43 -19.45
C ILE A 386 -9.02 -5.20 -20.23
N THR A 387 -8.69 -6.16 -21.11
CA THR A 387 -7.73 -5.90 -22.18
C THR A 387 -8.43 -4.97 -23.18
N ALA A 388 -7.85 -3.79 -23.40
CA ALA A 388 -8.37 -2.77 -24.31
C ALA A 388 -8.55 -3.30 -25.75
#